data_AF-A0A7R9JLK3-F1
#
_entry.id   AF-A0A7R9JLK3-F1
#
_cell.length_a   1.000
_cell.length_b   1.000
_cell.length_c   1.000
_cell.angle_alpha   90.00
_cell.angle_beta   90.00
_cell.angle_gamma   90.00
#
_symmetry.space_group_name_H-M   'P 1'
#
loop_
_entity.id
_entity.type
_entity.pdbx_description
1 polymer ?
#
loop_
_entity_poly.entity_id
_entity_poly.type
_entity_poly.pdbx_seq_one_letter_code
_entity_poly.pdbx_strand_id
1 'polypeptide(L)'
;MELQTEHVGNKRKRKIKEESTIFGSFDGLISNIKKKKIKAGVFLVKHINQTLENGSVTEVDYVLKRLVHGMGSSRANSRNGFFSVLVALLSTVKSMKVADILNLVKKHLCIKNNITKTV
;
A
#
# COMPACT_ATOMS: atom_id res chain seq x y z
N MET A 1 -17.44 -40.20 34.03
CA MET A 1 -17.58 -40.35 32.57
C MET A 1 -17.80 -38.95 32.04
N GLU A 2 -16.71 -38.31 31.62
CA GLU A 2 -16.66 -36.88 31.25
C GLU A 2 -17.31 -36.66 29.88
N LEU A 3 -18.22 -35.68 29.81
CA LEU A 3 -18.79 -35.16 28.57
C LEU A 3 -17.78 -34.19 27.96
N GLN A 4 -17.06 -34.61 26.92
CA GLN A 4 -16.26 -33.71 26.10
C GLN A 4 -17.18 -33.01 25.09
N THR A 5 -17.38 -31.70 25.28
CA THR A 5 -17.99 -30.81 24.30
C THR A 5 -16.97 -30.47 23.23
N GLU A 6 -17.14 -31.00 22.01
CA GLU A 6 -16.36 -30.58 20.86
C GLU A 6 -16.84 -29.20 20.37
N HIS A 7 -16.02 -28.16 20.58
CA HIS A 7 -16.18 -26.87 19.92
C HIS A 7 -15.60 -26.93 18.51
N VAL A 8 -16.42 -27.38 17.56
CA VAL A 8 -16.13 -27.27 16.12
C VAL A 8 -16.21 -25.80 15.72
N GLY A 9 -15.05 -25.14 15.72
CA GLY A 9 -14.85 -23.80 15.17
C GLY A 9 -15.15 -23.78 13.67
N ASN A 10 -16.39 -23.42 13.33
CA ASN A 10 -16.83 -23.21 11.95
C ASN A 10 -16.17 -21.92 11.40
N LYS A 11 -14.92 -22.03 10.92
CA LYS A 11 -14.26 -20.99 10.12
C LYS A 11 -14.99 -20.88 8.77
N ARG A 12 -16.10 -20.14 8.77
CA ARG A 12 -16.78 -19.70 7.55
C ARG A 12 -15.76 -18.94 6.69
N LYS A 13 -15.19 -19.62 5.68
CA LYS A 13 -14.47 -18.99 4.58
C LYS A 13 -15.49 -18.16 3.82
N ARG A 14 -15.72 -16.92 4.27
CA ARG A 14 -16.43 -15.93 3.47
C ARG A 14 -15.58 -15.70 2.23
N LYS A 15 -16.02 -16.27 1.11
CA LYS A 15 -15.53 -15.95 -0.22
C LYS A 15 -16.07 -14.55 -0.54
N ILE A 16 -15.52 -13.55 0.15
CA ILE A 16 -15.76 -12.15 -0.20
C ILE A 16 -15.19 -12.04 -1.60
N LYS A 17 -16.08 -11.85 -2.58
CA LYS A 17 -15.69 -11.42 -3.92
C LYS A 17 -14.85 -10.18 -3.68
N GLU A 18 -13.53 -10.32 -3.81
CA GLU A 18 -12.56 -9.27 -3.51
C GLU A 18 -12.77 -8.20 -4.58
N GLU A 19 -13.81 -7.39 -4.40
CA GLU A 19 -13.97 -6.14 -5.11
C GLU A 19 -12.67 -5.39 -4.85
N SER A 20 -11.94 -5.11 -5.93
CA SER A 20 -10.64 -4.48 -5.85
C SER A 20 -10.85 -3.06 -5.37
N THR A 21 -10.89 -2.89 -4.06
CA THR A 21 -10.89 -1.58 -3.42
C THR A 21 -9.45 -1.07 -3.36
N ILE A 22 -9.30 0.24 -3.25
CA ILE A 22 -8.00 0.88 -3.00
C ILE A 22 -7.35 0.27 -1.75
N PHE A 23 -8.14 0.06 -0.69
CA PHE A 23 -7.68 -0.54 0.55
C PHE A 23 -7.19 -1.99 0.36
N GLY A 24 -7.98 -2.84 -0.30
CA GLY A 24 -7.60 -4.22 -0.58
C GLY A 24 -6.38 -4.35 -1.51
N SER A 25 -6.13 -3.32 -2.32
CA SER A 25 -4.94 -3.28 -3.17
C SER A 25 -3.65 -3.16 -2.35
N PHE A 26 -3.64 -2.40 -1.25
CA PHE A 26 -2.46 -2.34 -0.38
C PHE A 26 -2.14 -3.70 0.27
N ASP A 27 -3.16 -4.46 0.67
CA ASP A 27 -2.99 -5.82 1.17
C ASP A 27 -2.47 -6.75 0.06
N GLY A 28 -2.90 -6.51 -1.18
CA GLY A 28 -2.36 -7.17 -2.37
C GLY A 28 -0.86 -6.90 -2.57
N LEU A 29 -0.39 -5.67 -2.35
CA LEU A 29 1.03 -5.31 -2.52
C LEU A 29 1.97 -6.02 -1.54
N ILE A 30 1.49 -6.30 -0.33
CA ILE A 30 2.26 -7.03 0.69
C ILE A 30 2.12 -8.55 0.58
N SER A 31 1.31 -9.05 -0.36
CA SER A 31 1.13 -10.48 -0.57
C SER A 31 2.43 -11.16 -1.01
N ASN A 32 2.62 -12.42 -0.60
CA ASN A 32 3.68 -13.28 -1.12
C ASN A 32 3.31 -13.87 -2.49
N ILE A 33 2.05 -13.74 -2.93
CA ILE A 33 1.57 -14.27 -4.20
C ILE A 33 1.83 -13.25 -5.30
N LYS A 34 2.81 -13.52 -6.17
CA LYS A 34 3.24 -12.61 -7.26
C LYS A 34 2.07 -12.12 -8.13
N LYS A 35 1.16 -13.01 -8.54
CA LYS A 35 -0.02 -12.65 -9.34
C LYS A 35 -0.93 -11.65 -8.63
N LYS A 36 -1.19 -11.85 -7.34
CA LYS A 36 -2.03 -10.95 -6.51
C LYS A 36 -1.35 -9.59 -6.37
N LYS A 37 -0.04 -9.58 -6.13
CA LYS A 37 0.78 -8.36 -6.03
C LYS A 37 0.75 -7.54 -7.32
N ILE A 38 0.96 -8.17 -8.47
CA ILE A 38 0.91 -7.51 -9.77
C ILE A 38 -0.49 -6.95 -10.03
N LYS A 39 -1.55 -7.75 -9.81
CA LYS A 39 -2.94 -7.31 -10.03
C LYS A 39 -3.29 -6.07 -9.20
N ALA A 40 -2.88 -6.06 -7.93
CA ALA A 40 -3.08 -4.93 -7.04
C ALA A 40 -2.30 -3.68 -7.48
N GLY A 41 -1.06 -3.86 -7.94
CA GLY A 41 -0.25 -2.75 -8.46
C GLY A 41 -0.84 -2.13 -9.72
N VAL A 42 -1.25 -2.97 -10.69
CA VAL A 42 -1.91 -2.50 -11.92
C VAL A 42 -3.21 -1.76 -11.60
N PHE A 43 -3.99 -2.27 -10.64
CA PHE A 43 -5.20 -1.59 -10.19
C PHE A 43 -4.89 -0.20 -9.63
N LEU A 44 -3.90 -0.06 -8.73
CA LEU A 44 -3.54 1.23 -8.13
C LEU A 44 -3.03 2.24 -9.16
N VAL A 45 -2.21 1.81 -10.12
CA VAL A 45 -1.73 2.67 -11.20
C VAL A 45 -2.89 3.18 -12.05
N LYS A 46 -3.79 2.28 -12.45
CA LYS A 46 -4.99 2.65 -13.22
C LYS A 46 -5.87 3.64 -12.43
N HIS A 47 -6.10 3.34 -11.16
CA HIS A 47 -6.91 4.17 -10.26
C HIS A 47 -6.34 5.59 -10.16
N ILE A 48 -5.04 5.73 -9.87
CA ILE A 48 -4.39 7.05 -9.77
C ILE A 48 -4.50 7.84 -11.07
N ASN A 49 -4.25 7.21 -12.23
CA ASN A 49 -4.39 7.89 -13.52
C ASN A 49 -5.81 8.44 -13.72
N GLN A 50 -6.83 7.62 -13.45
CA GLN A 50 -8.23 8.02 -13.57
C GLN A 50 -8.60 9.12 -12.56
N THR A 51 -8.13 9.02 -11.32
CA THR A 51 -8.39 10.01 -10.28
C THR A 51 -7.73 11.36 -10.59
N LEU A 52 -6.53 11.35 -11.19
CA LEU A 52 -5.85 12.56 -11.67
C LEU A 52 -6.64 13.24 -12.81
N GLU A 53 -7.15 12.47 -13.77
CA GLU A 53 -8.00 12.99 -14.86
C GLU A 53 -9.29 13.63 -14.31
N ASN A 54 -9.86 13.05 -13.24
CA ASN A 54 -11.06 13.56 -12.59
C ASN A 54 -10.80 14.74 -11.62
N GLY A 55 -9.54 15.14 -11.41
CA GLY A 55 -9.17 16.28 -10.56
C GLY A 55 -9.24 16.03 -9.04
N SER A 56 -9.35 14.77 -8.59
CA SER A 56 -9.42 14.44 -7.15
C SER A 56 -8.02 14.33 -6.53
N VAL A 57 -7.43 15.48 -6.21
CA VAL A 57 -6.04 15.57 -5.69
C VAL A 57 -5.87 14.91 -4.31
N THR A 58 -6.91 14.96 -3.46
CA THR A 58 -6.86 14.45 -2.07
C THR A 58 -6.68 12.94 -2.01
N GLU A 59 -7.33 12.22 -2.91
CA GLU A 59 -7.26 10.77 -2.97
C GLU A 59 -5.90 10.31 -3.53
N VAL A 60 -5.38 10.99 -4.55
CA VAL A 60 -4.04 10.71 -5.08
C VAL A 60 -2.98 10.95 -4.01
N ASP A 61 -3.07 12.07 -3.29
CA ASP A 61 -2.17 12.37 -2.17
C ASP A 61 -2.24 11.29 -1.07
N TYR A 62 -3.44 10.82 -0.73
CA TYR A 62 -3.60 9.71 0.22
C TYR A 62 -2.90 8.43 -0.27
N VAL A 63 -3.11 8.03 -1.52
CA VAL A 63 -2.49 6.82 -2.06
C VAL A 63 -0.96 6.97 -2.11
N LEU A 64 -0.46 8.11 -2.57
CA LEU A 64 0.98 8.39 -2.62
C LEU A 64 1.63 8.35 -1.24
N LYS A 65 1.03 9.01 -0.24
CA LYS A 65 1.49 8.93 1.15
C LYS A 65 1.54 7.48 1.60
N ARG A 66 0.51 6.69 1.34
CA ARG A 66 0.47 5.29 1.78
C ARG A 66 1.53 4.43 1.08
N LEU A 67 1.78 4.65 -0.20
CA LEU A 67 2.89 4.01 -0.93
C LEU A 67 4.24 4.36 -0.29
N VAL A 68 4.46 5.64 0.02
CA VAL A 68 5.70 6.11 0.66
C VAL A 68 5.91 5.50 2.04
N HIS A 69 4.90 5.46 2.89
CA HIS A 69 5.01 4.78 4.19
C HIS A 69 5.28 3.28 4.02
N GLY A 70 4.67 2.64 3.01
CA GLY A 70 4.90 1.24 2.69
C GLY A 70 6.35 0.92 2.30
N MET A 71 7.07 1.87 1.68
CA MET A 71 8.51 1.73 1.40
C MET A 71 9.36 1.71 2.67
N GLY A 72 8.90 2.33 3.75
CA GLY A 72 9.52 2.29 5.07
C GLY A 72 9.29 0.98 5.83
N SER A 73 8.60 0.00 5.24
CA SER A 73 8.34 -1.28 5.91
C SER A 73 9.62 -2.03 6.27
N SER A 74 9.66 -2.63 7.47
CA SER A 74 10.75 -3.52 7.88
C SER A 74 10.84 -4.80 7.01
N ARG A 75 9.74 -5.19 6.36
CA ARG A 75 9.65 -6.43 5.56
C ARG A 75 10.03 -6.17 4.11
N ALA A 76 11.08 -6.84 3.63
CA ALA A 76 11.56 -6.71 2.24
C ALA A 76 10.46 -7.00 1.20
N ASN A 77 9.66 -8.05 1.40
CA ASN A 77 8.57 -8.39 0.48
C ASN A 77 7.53 -7.27 0.34
N SER A 78 7.21 -6.60 1.44
CA SER A 78 6.30 -5.46 1.46
C SER A 78 6.91 -4.28 0.72
N ARG A 79 8.15 -3.90 1.07
CA ARG A 79 8.88 -2.81 0.39
C ARG A 79 8.88 -3.00 -1.12
N ASN A 80 9.21 -4.20 -1.60
CA ASN A 80 9.26 -4.49 -3.03
C ASN A 80 7.91 -4.22 -3.73
N GLY A 81 6.79 -4.54 -3.09
CA GLY A 81 5.46 -4.27 -3.64
C GLY A 81 5.19 -2.77 -3.77
N PHE A 82 5.47 -2.00 -2.73
CA PHE A 82 5.28 -0.56 -2.73
C PHE A 82 6.23 0.17 -3.71
N PHE A 83 7.52 -0.19 -3.73
CA PHE A 83 8.49 0.36 -4.68
C PHE A 83 8.11 0.08 -6.13
N SER A 84 7.66 -1.14 -6.42
CA SER A 84 7.29 -1.54 -7.78
C SER A 84 6.14 -0.69 -8.33
N VAL A 85 5.13 -0.39 -7.50
CA VAL A 85 4.01 0.49 -7.90
C VAL A 85 4.48 1.93 -8.08
N LEU A 86 5.34 2.42 -7.20
CA LEU A 86 5.85 3.79 -7.30
C LEU A 86 6.67 4.00 -8.58
N VAL A 87 7.52 3.04 -8.93
CA VAL A 87 8.27 3.05 -10.20
C VAL A 87 7.32 2.97 -11.39
N ALA A 88 6.29 2.12 -11.33
CA ALA A 88 5.28 2.05 -12.38
C ALA A 88 4.56 3.39 -12.55
N LEU A 89 4.17 4.04 -11.46
CA LEU A 89 3.52 5.37 -11.48
C LEU A 89 4.43 6.41 -12.14
N LEU A 90 5.70 6.49 -11.75
CA LEU A 90 6.67 7.40 -12.38
C LEU A 90 6.82 7.16 -13.89
N SER A 91 6.76 5.90 -14.31
CA SER A 91 6.86 5.54 -15.73
C SER A 91 5.58 5.82 -16.52
N THR A 92 4.41 5.83 -15.87
CA THR A 92 3.11 5.98 -16.54
C THR A 92 2.50 7.37 -16.42
N VAL A 93 2.72 8.08 -15.32
CA VAL A 93 2.09 9.36 -14.98
C VAL A 93 3.06 10.48 -15.34
N LYS A 94 2.99 11.02 -16.56
CA LYS A 94 3.93 12.04 -17.04
C LYS A 94 3.94 13.34 -16.22
N SER A 95 2.83 13.64 -15.53
CA SER A 95 2.72 14.83 -14.67
C SER A 95 3.44 14.67 -13.33
N MET A 96 3.81 13.45 -12.94
CA MET A 96 4.46 13.18 -11.65
C MET A 96 5.97 13.30 -11.79
N LYS A 97 6.58 14.24 -11.06
CA LYS A 97 8.04 14.40 -11.07
C LYS A 97 8.67 13.56 -9.98
N VAL A 98 9.86 13.04 -10.27
CA VAL A 98 10.69 12.31 -9.29
C VAL A 98 10.94 13.15 -8.03
N ALA A 99 11.12 14.47 -8.20
CA ALA A 99 11.33 15.40 -7.09
C ALA A 99 10.18 15.41 -6.07
N ASP A 100 8.92 15.32 -6.54
CA ASP A 100 7.74 15.35 -5.66
C ASP A 100 7.71 14.10 -4.76
N ILE A 101 8.08 12.96 -5.32
CA ILE A 101 8.19 11.70 -4.59
C ILE A 101 9.34 11.74 -3.59
N LEU A 102 10.52 12.25 -3.98
CA LEU A 102 11.66 12.38 -3.07
C LEU A 102 11.34 13.34 -1.91
N ASN A 103 10.57 14.40 -2.15
CA ASN A 103 10.08 15.28 -1.10
C ASN A 103 9.14 14.55 -0.14
N LEU A 104 8.22 13.73 -0.64
CA LEU A 104 7.37 12.88 0.21
C LEU A 104 8.19 11.88 1.02
N VAL A 105 9.17 11.23 0.41
CA VAL A 105 10.09 10.31 1.08
C VAL A 105 10.84 11.01 2.20
N LYS A 106 11.46 12.17 1.92
CA LYS A 106 12.16 12.97 2.92
C LYS A 106 11.24 13.38 4.07
N LYS A 107 9.99 13.75 3.77
CA LYS A 107 9.01 14.18 4.77
C LYS A 107 8.53 13.03 5.67
N HIS A 108 8.34 11.84 5.11
CA HIS A 108 7.66 10.73 5.78
C HIS A 108 8.58 9.62 6.29
N LEU A 109 9.79 9.47 5.72
CA LEU A 109 10.72 8.40 6.08
C LEU A 109 11.98 8.89 6.80
N CYS A 110 12.22 10.20 6.89
CA CYS A 110 13.35 10.72 7.65
C CYS A 110 13.05 10.63 9.17
N ILE A 111 13.93 9.94 9.90
CA ILE A 111 13.87 9.89 11.36
C ILE A 111 14.19 11.29 11.89
N LYS A 112 13.18 11.98 12.43
CA LYS A 112 13.42 13.19 13.22
C LYS A 112 13.94 12.75 14.58
N ASN A 113 15.27 12.68 14.74
CA ASN A 113 15.86 12.55 16.06
C ASN A 113 15.50 13.80 16.85
N ASN A 114 14.45 13.71 17.66
CA ASN A 114 14.20 14.69 18.71
C ASN A 114 15.30 14.47 19.74
N ILE A 115 16.44 15.14 19.55
CA ILE A 115 17.45 15.27 20.58
C ILE A 115 16.76 16.07 21.70
N THR A 116 16.15 15.35 22.65
CA THR A 116 15.70 15.93 23.90
C THR A 116 16.95 16.52 24.54
N LYS A 117 17.09 17.84 24.48
CA LYS A 117 18.05 18.56 25.32
C LYS A 117 17.65 18.27 26.77
N THR A 118 18.29 17.28 27.37
CA THR A 118 18.29 17.11 28.81
C THR A 118 19.12 18.27 29.35
N VAL A 119 18.42 19.30 29.81
CA VAL A 119 18.98 20.40 30.61
C VAL A 119 19.15 19.90 32.03
#